data_AF-A0A951ZH91-F1
#
_entry.id   AF-A0A951ZH91-F1
#
_cell.length_a   1.000
_cell.length_b   1.000
_cell.length_c   1.000
_cell.angle_alpha   90.00
_cell.angle_beta   90.00
_cell.angle_gamma   90.00
#
_symmetry.space_group_name_H-M   'P 1'
#
loop_
_entity.id
_entity.type
_entity.pdbx_description
1 polymer ?
#
loop_
_entity_poly.entity_id
_entity_poly.type
_entity_poly.pdbx_seq_one_letter_code
_entity_poly.pdbx_strand_id
1 'polypeptide(L)'
;MARNLALRPPRGTVAAPHRLVRRATPPYHCRMSHENRLLRFAHGGSMQGVYVGVLGAFFAVLLRVAGIVGGPFWLAPLVGGVGGFLAGRAIVRALFSGGEQLAKQIILPDAEGTYVPQYSHIEAMEVQEKYDEAFDAWMQVAAERPGNPSPLLRAADLKLRQLGDASAALALYEQVRRLPALRAEPLRYASQKIIDIHLAPGGDHGRALVELRRFVETFPEGREADGARAAIARLKAERAD
;
A
#
# COMPACT_ATOMS: atom_id res chain seq x y z
N MET A 1 -69.24 15.84 -17.62
CA MET A 1 -69.27 16.93 -16.61
C MET A 1 -68.74 16.37 -15.28
N ALA A 2 -68.09 17.21 -14.46
CA ALA A 2 -67.39 16.94 -13.18
C ALA A 2 -65.89 16.62 -13.34
N ARG A 3 -65.02 17.64 -13.38
CA ARG A 3 -64.39 18.44 -12.30
C ARG A 3 -63.05 17.84 -11.84
N ASN A 4 -62.01 18.26 -12.58
CA ASN A 4 -60.60 18.26 -12.18
C ASN A 4 -60.42 19.05 -10.88
N LEU A 5 -59.98 18.39 -9.81
CA LEU A 5 -59.47 19.03 -8.59
C LEU A 5 -57.94 18.93 -8.60
N ALA A 6 -57.31 20.00 -9.09
CA ALA A 6 -55.87 20.18 -9.04
C ALA A 6 -55.45 20.52 -7.60
N LEU A 7 -54.81 19.56 -6.93
CA LEU A 7 -54.14 19.78 -5.65
C LEU A 7 -52.81 20.51 -5.90
N ARG A 8 -52.76 21.76 -5.46
CA ARG A 8 -51.57 22.62 -5.47
C ARG A 8 -50.67 22.21 -4.29
N PRO A 9 -49.39 21.84 -4.50
CA PRO A 9 -48.48 21.60 -3.38
C PRO A 9 -48.07 22.93 -2.69
N PRO A 10 -47.74 22.88 -1.38
CA PRO A 10 -47.35 24.03 -0.59
C PRO A 10 -45.99 24.59 -1.04
N ARG A 11 -45.90 25.93 -1.10
CA ARG A 11 -44.67 26.67 -1.36
C ARG A 11 -43.68 26.42 -0.22
N GLY A 12 -42.68 25.59 -0.48
CA GLY A 12 -41.52 25.42 0.38
C GLY A 12 -40.73 26.71 0.48
N THR A 13 -40.50 27.14 1.72
CA THR A 13 -39.56 28.18 2.14
C THR A 13 -38.18 27.95 1.52
N VAL A 14 -37.71 28.91 0.74
CA VAL A 14 -36.36 28.97 0.20
C VAL A 14 -35.39 29.16 1.36
N ALA A 15 -34.65 28.09 1.71
CA ALA A 15 -33.55 28.16 2.66
C ALA A 15 -32.43 29.04 2.08
N ALA A 16 -31.98 30.00 2.89
CA ALA A 16 -30.93 30.95 2.53
C ALA A 16 -29.61 30.23 2.18
N PRO A 17 -28.84 30.73 1.20
CA PRO A 17 -27.54 30.16 0.86
C PRO A 17 -26.58 30.33 2.03
N HIS A 18 -26.12 29.20 2.58
CA HIS A 18 -24.98 29.16 3.49
C HIS A 18 -23.77 29.80 2.79
N ARG A 19 -23.42 31.03 3.20
CA ARG A 19 -22.12 31.63 2.88
C ARG A 19 -21.04 30.71 3.48
N LEU A 20 -20.42 29.90 2.63
CA LEU A 20 -19.17 29.22 2.92
C LEU A 20 -18.14 30.31 3.23
N VAL A 21 -17.87 30.50 4.51
CA VAL A 21 -16.75 31.30 4.99
C VAL A 21 -15.49 30.59 4.51
N ARG A 22 -14.93 31.12 3.41
CA ARG A 22 -13.63 30.72 2.85
C ARG A 22 -12.57 31.05 3.89
N ARG A 23 -12.33 30.16 4.85
CA ARG A 23 -11.19 30.26 5.77
C ARG A 23 -9.95 30.16 4.91
N ALA A 24 -9.23 31.27 4.79
CA ALA A 24 -7.89 31.30 4.21
C ALA A 24 -7.03 30.32 5.03
N THR A 25 -6.65 29.21 4.41
CA THR A 25 -5.66 28.30 4.99
C THR A 25 -4.35 29.08 5.11
N PRO A 26 -3.71 29.11 6.29
CA PRO A 26 -2.43 29.75 6.44
C PRO A 26 -1.43 29.08 5.47
N PRO A 27 -0.53 29.85 4.83
CA PRO A 27 0.51 29.27 3.98
C PRO A 27 1.33 28.30 4.84
N TYR A 28 1.32 27.01 4.47
CA TYR A 28 2.21 26.02 5.04
C TYR A 28 3.63 26.40 4.62
N HIS A 29 4.28 27.24 5.42
CA HIS A 29 5.73 27.38 5.38
C HIS A 29 6.30 26.05 5.85
N CYS A 30 6.61 25.19 4.88
CA CYS A 30 7.34 23.97 5.08
C CYS A 30 8.76 24.34 5.53
N ARG A 31 8.90 24.69 6.81
CA ARG A 31 10.17 24.88 7.49
C ARG A 31 10.80 23.50 7.53
N MET A 32 11.61 23.19 6.50
CA MET A 32 12.34 21.94 6.46
C MET A 32 13.11 21.79 7.78
N SER A 33 12.68 20.84 8.62
CA SER A 33 13.35 20.56 9.88
C SER A 33 14.79 20.13 9.60
N HIS A 34 15.71 20.42 10.52
CA HIS A 34 17.10 20.02 10.40
C HIS A 34 17.28 18.51 10.16
N GLU A 35 16.29 17.69 10.52
CA GLU A 35 16.26 16.24 10.26
C GLU A 35 16.28 15.90 8.76
N ASN A 36 15.69 16.74 7.90
CA ASN A 36 15.71 16.52 6.45
C ASN A 36 17.09 16.73 5.80
N ARG A 37 18.03 17.40 6.48
CA ARG A 37 19.42 17.52 6.01
C ARG A 37 20.23 16.28 6.35
N LEU A 38 20.03 15.72 7.55
CA LEU A 38 20.66 14.47 7.98
C LEU A 38 20.19 13.28 7.13
N LEU A 39 18.89 13.20 6.81
CA LEU A 39 18.35 12.16 5.94
C LEU A 39 18.90 12.23 4.51
N ARG A 40 19.02 13.43 3.92
CA ARG A 40 19.66 13.61 2.61
C ARG A 40 21.15 13.29 2.62
N PHE A 41 21.85 13.61 3.71
CA PHE A 41 23.25 13.23 3.88
C PHE A 41 23.41 11.70 4.03
N ALA A 42 22.49 11.04 4.73
CA ALA A 42 22.46 9.59 4.89
C ALA A 42 22.16 8.87 3.55
N HIS A 43 21.28 9.42 2.72
CA HIS A 43 20.93 8.83 1.41
C HIS A 43 21.91 9.19 0.28
N GLY A 44 22.72 10.24 0.43
CA GLY A 44 23.70 10.66 -0.60
C GLY A 44 24.96 9.80 -0.70
N GLY A 45 24.95 8.54 -0.22
CA GLY A 45 26.09 7.63 -0.26
C GLY A 45 27.28 8.02 0.63
N SER A 46 27.19 9.13 1.36
CA SER A 46 28.29 9.68 2.17
C SER A 46 28.54 8.85 3.43
N MET A 47 27.48 8.34 4.07
CA MET A 47 27.58 7.44 5.22
C MET A 47 28.28 6.12 4.85
N GLN A 48 28.00 5.56 3.68
CA GLN A 48 28.63 4.33 3.20
C GLN A 48 30.15 4.50 2.99
N GLY A 49 30.58 5.66 2.46
CA GLY A 49 32.00 5.99 2.33
C GLY A 49 32.73 6.09 3.67
N VAL A 50 32.07 6.59 4.71
CA VAL A 50 32.64 6.65 6.07
C VAL A 50 32.83 5.24 6.64
N TYR A 51 31.83 4.36 6.54
CA TYR A 51 31.95 2.97 7.03
C TYR A 51 33.09 2.20 6.33
N VAL A 52 33.19 2.32 5.00
CA VAL A 52 34.26 1.66 4.23
C VAL A 52 35.63 2.26 4.56
N GLY A 53 35.72 3.58 4.77
CA GLY A 53 36.97 4.23 5.20
C GLY A 53 37.44 3.77 6.57
N VAL A 54 36.53 3.66 7.55
CA VAL A 54 36.84 3.12 8.90
C VAL A 54 37.30 1.67 8.81
N LEU A 55 36.61 0.84 8.02
CA LEU A 55 36.99 -0.56 7.81
C LEU A 55 38.36 -0.67 7.13
N GLY A 56 38.64 0.15 6.12
CA GLY A 56 39.94 0.21 5.44
C GLY A 56 41.08 0.62 6.36
N ALA A 57 40.87 1.61 7.23
CA ALA A 57 41.85 2.02 8.24
C ALA A 57 42.13 0.88 9.25
N PHE A 58 41.09 0.15 9.67
CA PHE A 58 41.23 -1.01 10.55
C PHE A 58 42.08 -2.13 9.90
N PHE A 59 41.81 -2.48 8.64
CA PHE A 59 42.60 -3.48 7.91
C PHE A 59 44.04 -3.04 7.65
N ALA A 60 44.29 -1.76 7.39
CA ALA A 60 45.64 -1.24 7.22
C ALA A 60 46.48 -1.36 8.50
N VAL A 61 45.88 -1.16 9.67
CA VAL A 61 46.53 -1.40 10.97
C VAL A 61 46.81 -2.89 11.15
N LEU A 62 45.86 -3.77 10.85
CA LEU A 62 46.04 -5.23 10.97
C LEU A 62 47.17 -5.76 10.06
N LEU A 63 47.20 -5.33 8.79
CA LEU A 63 48.25 -5.74 7.84
C LEU A 63 49.63 -5.25 8.28
N ARG A 64 49.70 -4.11 8.98
CA ARG A 64 50.96 -3.60 9.55
C ARG A 64 51.41 -4.42 10.76
N VAL A 65 50.50 -4.77 11.67
CA VAL A 65 50.78 -5.65 12.82
C VAL A 65 51.25 -7.04 12.36
N ALA A 66 50.69 -7.53 11.25
CA ALA A 66 51.12 -8.79 10.62
C ALA A 66 52.47 -8.70 9.89
N GLY A 67 53.12 -7.53 9.84
CA GLY A 67 54.42 -7.34 9.20
C GLY A 67 54.40 -7.33 7.66
N ILE A 68 53.22 -7.33 7.04
CA ILE A 68 53.05 -7.47 5.59
C ILE A 68 53.43 -6.17 4.85
N VAL A 69 53.23 -5.00 5.48
CA VAL A 69 53.50 -3.69 4.89
C VAL A 69 54.57 -2.96 5.70
N GLY A 70 55.63 -2.46 5.09
CA GLY A 70 56.68 -1.65 5.72
C GLY A 70 56.38 -0.15 5.75
N GLY A 71 56.72 0.57 6.84
CA GLY A 71 56.57 2.04 6.93
C GLY A 71 56.26 2.58 8.34
N PRO A 72 56.32 3.90 8.59
CA PRO A 72 56.05 4.45 9.92
C PRO A 72 54.58 4.24 10.33
N PHE A 73 54.35 3.78 11.57
CA PHE A 73 53.05 3.31 12.06
C PHE A 73 51.93 4.36 11.99
N TRP A 74 52.28 5.65 12.17
CA TRP A 74 51.32 6.74 12.15
C TRP A 74 50.75 7.06 10.76
N LEU A 75 51.41 6.62 9.67
CA LEU A 75 50.91 6.80 8.30
C LEU A 75 49.92 5.72 7.88
N ALA A 76 49.93 4.54 8.52
CA ALA A 76 49.08 3.42 8.14
C ALA A 76 47.56 3.73 8.14
N PRO A 77 46.97 4.37 9.17
CA PRO A 77 45.54 4.69 9.16
C PRO A 77 45.17 5.81 8.17
N LEU A 78 46.08 6.75 7.90
CA LEU A 78 45.84 7.83 6.93
C LEU A 78 45.84 7.27 5.50
N VAL A 79 46.84 6.47 5.14
CA VAL A 79 46.93 5.85 3.82
C VAL A 79 45.81 4.82 3.63
N GLY A 80 45.50 4.02 4.65
CA GLY A 80 44.39 3.07 4.62
C GLY A 80 43.02 3.73 4.53
N GLY A 81 42.80 4.81 5.27
CA GLY A 81 41.54 5.57 5.25
C GLY A 81 41.30 6.27 3.91
N VAL A 82 42.30 6.97 3.38
CA VAL A 82 42.20 7.65 2.07
C VAL A 82 42.10 6.61 0.95
N GLY A 83 42.94 5.57 0.97
CA GLY A 83 42.91 4.49 -0.02
C GLY A 83 41.58 3.73 -0.01
N GLY A 84 41.08 3.37 1.17
CA GLY A 84 39.79 2.72 1.36
C GLY A 84 38.61 3.60 0.93
N PHE A 85 38.64 4.90 1.24
CA PHE A 85 37.62 5.84 0.80
C PHE A 85 37.59 6.00 -0.73
N LEU A 86 38.75 6.14 -1.37
CA LEU A 86 38.84 6.26 -2.83
C LEU A 86 38.45 4.96 -3.53
N ALA A 87 38.90 3.80 -3.03
CA ALA A 87 38.53 2.49 -3.57
C ALA A 87 37.03 2.22 -3.40
N GLY A 88 36.47 2.47 -2.20
CA GLY A 88 35.04 2.33 -1.94
C GLY A 88 34.20 3.25 -2.83
N ARG A 89 34.61 4.51 -2.99
CA ARG A 89 33.94 5.46 -3.88
C ARG A 89 34.04 5.04 -5.35
N ALA A 90 35.16 4.46 -5.78
CA ALA A 90 35.34 3.94 -7.14
C ALA A 90 34.49 2.69 -7.39
N ILE A 91 34.40 1.76 -6.44
CA ILE A 91 33.54 0.56 -6.53
C ILE A 91 32.07 0.96 -6.61
N VAL A 92 31.61 1.87 -5.73
CA VAL A 92 30.25 2.41 -5.77
C VAL A 92 30.02 3.09 -7.12
N ARG A 93 30.92 3.98 -7.58
CA ARG A 93 30.77 4.59 -8.89
C ARG A 93 30.73 3.55 -10.01
N ALA A 94 31.58 2.54 -10.02
CA ALA A 94 31.60 1.52 -11.05
C ALA A 94 30.32 0.67 -11.05
N LEU A 95 29.81 0.29 -9.87
CA LEU A 95 28.52 -0.39 -9.71
C LEU A 95 27.35 0.46 -10.20
N PHE A 96 27.36 1.77 -9.95
CA PHE A 96 26.27 2.66 -10.34
C PHE A 96 26.40 3.21 -11.77
N SER A 97 27.61 3.43 -12.29
CA SER A 97 27.84 3.95 -13.66
C SER A 97 27.82 2.84 -14.71
N GLY A 98 28.27 1.62 -14.38
CA GLY A 98 28.03 0.43 -15.20
C GLY A 98 26.62 -0.14 -15.00
N GLY A 99 25.97 0.25 -13.91
CA GLY A 99 24.61 -0.16 -13.55
C GLY A 99 23.50 0.60 -14.26
N GLU A 100 23.71 1.67 -15.01
CA GLU A 100 22.55 2.34 -15.66
C GLU A 100 21.86 1.47 -16.72
N GLN A 101 22.53 0.47 -17.31
CA GLN A 101 21.90 -0.51 -18.20
C GLN A 101 21.44 -1.78 -17.48
N LEU A 102 22.16 -2.24 -16.46
CA LEU A 102 21.81 -3.46 -15.71
C LEU A 102 20.87 -3.21 -14.51
N ALA A 103 21.01 -2.09 -13.81
CA ALA A 103 20.06 -1.63 -12.79
C ALA A 103 18.74 -1.20 -13.45
N LYS A 104 18.72 -0.77 -14.71
CA LYS A 104 17.44 -0.68 -15.44
C LYS A 104 16.81 -2.07 -15.58
N GLN A 105 17.55 -3.13 -15.93
CA GLN A 105 16.94 -4.47 -16.02
C GLN A 105 16.57 -5.12 -14.68
N ILE A 106 17.25 -4.77 -13.59
CA ILE A 106 17.01 -5.37 -12.26
C ILE A 106 16.06 -4.52 -11.40
N ILE A 107 16.08 -3.19 -11.53
CA ILE A 107 15.23 -2.27 -10.77
C ILE A 107 14.01 -1.80 -11.59
N LEU A 108 14.09 -1.79 -12.93
CA LEU A 108 12.98 -1.43 -13.83
C LEU A 108 12.94 -2.31 -15.11
N PRO A 109 12.74 -3.65 -15.03
CA PRO A 109 12.45 -4.43 -16.23
C PRO A 109 11.21 -3.82 -16.89
N ASP A 110 11.37 -3.29 -18.11
CA ASP A 110 10.36 -2.57 -18.90
C ASP A 110 9.34 -1.76 -18.08
N ALA A 111 9.66 -0.50 -17.84
CA ALA A 111 8.73 0.47 -17.29
C ALA A 111 7.61 0.84 -18.32
N GLU A 112 6.68 -0.09 -18.57
CA GLU A 112 5.27 0.24 -18.36
C GLU A 112 5.12 0.56 -16.87
N GLY A 113 5.59 1.75 -16.48
CA GLY A 113 5.61 2.18 -15.09
C GLY A 113 4.18 2.18 -14.58
N THR A 114 3.82 1.11 -13.86
CA THR A 114 2.57 1.01 -13.12
C THR A 114 2.71 2.02 -11.99
N TYR A 115 2.47 3.29 -12.29
CA TYR A 115 2.36 4.36 -11.31
C TYR A 115 1.23 3.93 -10.38
N VAL A 116 1.58 3.35 -9.24
CA VAL A 116 0.62 3.08 -8.19
C VAL A 116 0.30 4.45 -7.62
N PRO A 117 -0.92 4.97 -7.86
CA PRO A 117 -1.26 6.30 -7.39
C PRO A 117 -1.13 6.31 -5.87
N GLN A 118 -0.30 7.19 -5.35
CA GLN A 118 -0.13 7.33 -3.91
C GLN A 118 -1.28 8.19 -3.39
N TYR A 119 -2.28 7.56 -2.78
CA TYR A 119 -3.45 8.23 -2.19
C TYR A 119 -3.15 8.74 -0.78
N SER A 120 -1.98 9.36 -0.59
CA SER A 120 -1.46 9.75 0.74
C SER A 120 -2.41 10.66 1.52
N HIS A 121 -3.19 11.49 0.82
CA HIS A 121 -4.22 12.33 1.45
C HIS A 121 -5.37 11.50 2.04
N ILE A 122 -5.85 10.48 1.32
CA ILE A 122 -6.94 9.61 1.78
C ILE A 122 -6.47 8.73 2.93
N GLU A 123 -5.26 8.17 2.82
CA GLU A 123 -4.64 7.39 3.88
C GLU A 123 -4.41 8.24 5.15
N ALA A 124 -4.06 9.52 5.01
CA ALA A 124 -3.97 10.44 6.14
C ALA A 124 -5.34 10.69 6.81
N MET A 125 -6.45 10.66 6.07
CA MET A 125 -7.79 10.74 6.66
C MET A 125 -8.12 9.48 7.46
N GLU A 126 -7.74 8.29 7.00
CA GLU A 126 -7.90 7.04 7.75
C GLU A 126 -7.08 7.06 9.06
N VAL A 127 -5.84 7.58 9.03
CA VAL A 127 -5.01 7.72 10.23
C VAL A 127 -5.60 8.75 11.22
N GLN A 128 -6.31 9.76 10.71
CA GLN A 128 -7.04 10.74 11.53
C GLN A 128 -8.40 10.24 12.02
N GLU A 129 -8.74 8.96 11.78
CA GLU A 129 -10.02 8.33 12.15
C GLU A 129 -11.24 8.99 11.47
N LYS A 130 -11.02 9.73 10.38
CA LYS A 130 -12.09 10.35 9.57
C LYS A 130 -12.61 9.35 8.54
N TYR A 131 -13.16 8.23 9.03
CA TYR A 131 -13.48 7.09 8.19
C TYR A 131 -14.61 7.36 7.18
N ASP A 132 -15.59 8.18 7.52
CA ASP A 132 -16.65 8.56 6.57
C ASP A 132 -16.10 9.42 5.42
N GLU A 133 -15.27 10.43 5.73
CA GLU A 133 -14.62 11.28 4.72
C GLU A 133 -13.66 10.46 3.84
N ALA A 134 -12.90 9.54 4.44
CA ALA A 134 -12.01 8.65 3.71
C ALA A 134 -12.79 7.69 2.79
N PHE A 135 -13.93 7.16 3.26
CA PHE A 135 -14.81 6.32 2.45
C PHE A 135 -15.32 7.07 1.22
N ASP A 136 -15.85 8.28 1.40
CA ASP A 136 -16.37 9.10 0.32
C ASP A 136 -15.27 9.44 -0.69
N ALA A 137 -14.06 9.75 -0.21
CA ALA A 137 -12.91 10.00 -1.07
C ALA A 137 -12.49 8.75 -1.88
N TRP A 138 -12.48 7.56 -1.27
CA TRP A 138 -12.22 6.31 -2.00
C TRP A 138 -13.28 6.03 -3.06
N MET A 139 -14.55 6.27 -2.75
CA MET A 139 -15.65 6.10 -3.70
C MET A 139 -15.56 7.10 -4.86
N GLN A 140 -15.13 8.33 -4.59
CA GLN A 140 -14.85 9.30 -5.64
C GLN A 140 -13.73 8.80 -6.58
N VAL A 141 -12.62 8.30 -6.03
CA VAL A 141 -11.53 7.73 -6.84
C VAL A 141 -12.01 6.52 -7.65
N ALA A 142 -12.86 5.67 -7.07
CA ALA A 142 -13.45 4.54 -7.78
C ALA A 142 -14.30 4.99 -8.98
N ALA A 143 -15.07 6.08 -8.81
CA ALA A 143 -15.88 6.66 -9.87
C ALA A 143 -15.03 7.31 -10.98
N GLU A 144 -13.93 7.96 -10.62
CA GLU A 144 -13.00 8.58 -11.58
C GLU A 144 -12.22 7.54 -12.42
N ARG A 145 -12.03 6.33 -11.88
CA ARG A 145 -11.23 5.26 -12.50
C ARG A 145 -12.00 3.94 -12.54
N PRO A 146 -13.09 3.86 -13.34
CA PRO A 146 -13.85 2.63 -13.47
C PRO A 146 -12.94 1.51 -14.00
N GLY A 147 -12.95 0.36 -13.33
CA GLY A 147 -12.10 -0.79 -13.67
C GLY A 147 -10.86 -0.95 -12.78
N ASN A 148 -10.48 0.06 -11.99
CA ASN A 148 -9.47 -0.14 -10.96
C ASN A 148 -10.11 -0.73 -9.69
N PRO A 149 -9.77 -1.97 -9.29
CA PRO A 149 -10.37 -2.59 -8.10
C PRO A 149 -9.87 -1.98 -6.78
N SER A 150 -8.69 -1.34 -6.77
CA SER A 150 -8.02 -0.94 -5.52
C SER A 150 -8.84 0.05 -4.68
N PRO A 151 -9.41 1.15 -5.23
CA PRO A 151 -10.24 2.07 -4.46
C PRO A 151 -11.50 1.40 -3.85
N LEU A 152 -12.17 0.53 -4.61
CA LEU A 152 -13.34 -0.20 -4.12
C LEU A 152 -12.98 -1.19 -3.01
N LEU A 153 -11.86 -1.90 -3.14
CA LEU A 153 -11.36 -2.80 -2.09
C LEU A 153 -11.04 -2.04 -0.81
N ARG A 154 -10.38 -0.87 -0.92
CA ARG A 154 -10.09 0.00 0.23
C ARG A 154 -11.37 0.49 0.90
N ALA A 155 -12.35 0.96 0.12
CA ALA A 155 -13.65 1.37 0.63
C ALA A 155 -14.40 0.22 1.33
N ALA A 156 -14.33 -1.00 0.79
CA ALA A 156 -14.94 -2.20 1.37
C ALA A 156 -14.28 -2.59 2.70
N ASP A 157 -12.94 -2.59 2.76
CA ASP A 157 -12.19 -2.86 4.00
C ASP A 157 -12.52 -1.83 5.08
N LEU A 158 -12.69 -0.56 4.70
CA LEU A 158 -13.04 0.52 5.62
C LEU A 158 -14.44 0.33 6.21
N LYS A 159 -15.43 0.01 5.37
CA LYS A 159 -16.79 -0.34 5.81
C LYS A 159 -16.81 -1.53 6.75
N LEU A 160 -16.04 -2.57 6.45
CA LEU A 160 -16.00 -3.79 7.24
C LEU A 160 -15.34 -3.57 8.61
N ARG A 161 -14.16 -2.95 8.65
CA ARG A 161 -13.31 -2.92 9.86
C ARG A 161 -13.60 -1.74 10.77
N GLN A 162 -13.79 -0.56 10.18
CA GLN A 162 -13.87 0.68 10.96
C GLN A 162 -15.32 1.11 11.20
N LEU A 163 -16.20 0.89 10.22
CA LEU A 163 -17.62 1.27 10.32
C LEU A 163 -18.53 0.13 10.77
N GLY A 164 -18.02 -1.11 10.83
CA GLY A 164 -18.78 -2.29 11.27
C GLY A 164 -19.95 -2.67 10.33
N ASP A 165 -20.01 -2.11 9.13
CA ASP A 165 -21.09 -2.35 8.18
C ASP A 165 -20.70 -3.47 7.21
N ALA A 166 -20.82 -4.71 7.69
CA ALA A 166 -20.52 -5.90 6.90
C ALA A 166 -21.40 -6.02 5.64
N SER A 167 -22.62 -5.49 5.68
CA SER A 167 -23.57 -5.56 4.56
C SER A 167 -23.15 -4.65 3.40
N ALA A 168 -22.74 -3.42 3.70
CA ALA A 168 -22.20 -2.50 2.70
C ALA A 168 -20.84 -2.97 2.19
N ALA A 169 -19.98 -3.51 3.07
CA ALA A 169 -18.71 -4.07 2.66
C ALA A 169 -18.90 -5.24 1.67
N LEU A 170 -19.84 -6.15 1.95
CA LEU A 170 -20.18 -7.27 1.07
C LEU A 170 -20.58 -6.79 -0.33
N ALA A 171 -21.46 -5.78 -0.40
CA ALA A 171 -21.89 -5.21 -1.68
C ALA A 171 -20.71 -4.64 -2.49
N LEU A 172 -19.73 -4.00 -1.85
CA LEU A 172 -18.54 -3.47 -2.51
C LEU A 172 -17.59 -4.57 -2.98
N TYR A 173 -17.37 -5.63 -2.19
CA TYR A 173 -16.57 -6.78 -2.64
C TYR A 173 -17.23 -7.50 -3.83
N GLU A 174 -18.56 -7.64 -3.82
CA GLU A 174 -19.30 -8.16 -4.96
C GLU A 174 -19.17 -7.26 -6.20
N GLN A 175 -19.18 -5.93 -6.01
CA GLN A 175 -18.94 -4.98 -7.09
C GLN A 175 -17.54 -5.15 -7.70
N VAL A 176 -16.51 -5.32 -6.86
CA VAL A 176 -15.14 -5.61 -7.32
C VAL A 176 -15.12 -6.85 -8.20
N ARG A 177 -15.76 -7.96 -7.78
CA ARG A 177 -15.82 -9.21 -8.54
C ARG A 177 -16.50 -9.08 -9.91
N ARG A 178 -17.34 -8.07 -10.10
CA ARG A 178 -18.02 -7.77 -11.38
C ARG A 178 -17.21 -6.88 -12.31
N LEU A 179 -16.04 -6.39 -11.90
CA LEU A 179 -15.20 -5.57 -12.76
C LEU A 179 -14.66 -6.39 -13.95
N PRO A 180 -14.68 -5.83 -15.18
CA PRO A 180 -14.13 -6.50 -16.34
C PRO A 180 -12.61 -6.62 -16.23
N ALA A 181 -12.04 -7.70 -16.78
CA ALA A 181 -10.60 -7.96 -16.82
C ALA A 181 -9.91 -7.90 -15.43
N LEU A 182 -10.64 -8.26 -14.36
CA LEU A 182 -10.09 -8.29 -13.01
C LEU A 182 -8.96 -9.33 -12.91
N ARG A 183 -7.79 -8.89 -12.43
CA ARG A 183 -6.65 -9.77 -12.16
C ARG A 183 -6.99 -10.79 -11.06
N ALA A 184 -6.34 -11.94 -11.11
CA ALA A 184 -6.60 -13.06 -10.18
C ALA A 184 -6.42 -12.68 -8.71
N GLU A 185 -5.43 -11.85 -8.38
CA GLU A 185 -5.13 -11.43 -7.00
C GLU A 185 -6.26 -10.61 -6.34
N PRO A 186 -6.72 -9.47 -6.90
CA PRO A 186 -7.89 -8.75 -6.38
C PRO A 186 -9.16 -9.62 -6.30
N LEU A 187 -9.38 -10.49 -7.30
CA LEU A 187 -10.52 -11.40 -7.31
C LEU A 187 -10.45 -12.38 -6.12
N ARG A 188 -9.29 -12.97 -5.88
CA ARG A 188 -9.03 -13.89 -4.77
C ARG A 188 -9.26 -13.19 -3.43
N TYR A 189 -8.67 -12.00 -3.25
CA TYR A 189 -8.84 -11.20 -2.04
C TYR A 189 -10.32 -10.86 -1.76
N ALA A 190 -11.04 -10.34 -2.76
CA ALA A 190 -12.47 -10.02 -2.61
C ALA A 190 -13.30 -11.27 -2.27
N SER A 191 -13.02 -12.40 -2.94
CA SER A 191 -13.75 -13.66 -2.71
C SER A 191 -13.52 -14.20 -1.30
N GLN A 192 -12.28 -14.12 -0.80
CA GLN A 192 -11.96 -14.50 0.58
C GLN A 192 -12.71 -13.61 1.59
N LYS A 193 -12.76 -12.29 1.37
CA LYS A 193 -13.49 -11.38 2.27
C LYS A 193 -14.99 -11.63 2.29
N ILE A 194 -15.59 -11.99 1.15
CA ILE A 194 -17.00 -12.40 1.08
C ILE A 194 -17.25 -13.67 1.91
N ILE A 195 -16.35 -14.66 1.80
CA ILE A 195 -16.42 -15.88 2.61
C ILE A 195 -16.32 -15.55 4.10
N ASP A 196 -15.35 -14.72 4.50
CA ASP A 196 -15.15 -14.31 5.89
C ASP A 196 -16.41 -13.64 6.47
N ILE A 197 -17.07 -12.77 5.70
CA ILE A 197 -18.33 -12.11 6.12
C ILE A 197 -19.44 -13.14 6.34
N HIS A 198 -19.58 -14.14 5.47
CA HIS A 198 -20.61 -15.18 5.64
C HIS A 198 -20.29 -16.19 6.74
N LEU A 199 -19.02 -16.37 7.10
CA LEU A 199 -18.58 -17.21 8.21
C LEU A 199 -18.53 -16.49 9.56
N ALA A 200 -18.71 -15.16 9.58
CA ALA A 200 -18.74 -14.39 10.82
C ALA A 200 -19.91 -14.84 11.73
N PRO A 201 -19.83 -14.63 13.06
CA PRO A 201 -20.91 -14.95 13.98
C PRO A 201 -22.25 -14.32 13.55
N GLY A 202 -23.30 -15.14 13.42
CA GLY A 202 -24.61 -14.71 12.92
C GLY A 202 -24.70 -14.58 11.39
N GLY A 203 -23.65 -14.96 10.65
CA GLY A 203 -23.62 -15.00 9.19
C GLY A 203 -24.42 -16.17 8.58
N ASP A 204 -24.50 -16.17 7.26
CA ASP A 204 -25.20 -17.21 6.49
C ASP A 204 -24.21 -18.32 6.08
N HIS A 205 -24.10 -19.37 6.89
CA HIS A 205 -23.25 -20.53 6.60
C HIS A 205 -23.63 -21.24 5.28
N GLY A 206 -24.88 -21.09 4.81
CA GLY A 206 -25.33 -21.66 3.55
C GLY A 206 -24.71 -20.95 2.37
N ARG A 207 -24.74 -19.62 2.38
CA ARG A 207 -24.02 -18.79 1.41
C ARG A 207 -22.52 -18.97 1.52
N ALA A 208 -21.97 -19.09 2.73
CA ALA A 208 -20.55 -19.38 2.92
C ALA A 208 -20.12 -20.65 2.18
N LEU A 209 -20.91 -21.73 2.28
CA LEU A 209 -20.63 -23.00 1.60
C LEU A 209 -20.64 -22.85 0.06
N VAL A 210 -21.54 -22.02 -0.48
CA VAL A 210 -21.62 -21.73 -1.92
C VAL A 210 -20.39 -20.94 -2.37
N GLU A 211 -20.01 -19.89 -1.64
CA GLU A 211 -18.84 -19.07 -2.00
C GLU A 211 -17.52 -19.83 -1.82
N LEU A 212 -17.40 -20.70 -0.81
CA LEU A 212 -16.25 -21.59 -0.65
C LEU A 212 -16.08 -22.55 -1.83
N ARG A 213 -17.17 -23.16 -2.32
CA ARG A 213 -17.10 -24.04 -3.51
C ARG A 213 -16.68 -23.26 -4.74
N ARG A 214 -17.31 -22.10 -4.97
CA ARG A 214 -16.95 -21.21 -6.07
C ARG A 214 -15.47 -20.79 -5.99
N PHE A 215 -14.96 -20.53 -4.78
CA PHE A 215 -13.56 -20.20 -4.58
C PHE A 215 -12.63 -21.34 -4.99
N VAL A 216 -12.91 -22.58 -4.57
CA VAL A 216 -12.12 -23.77 -4.96
C VAL A 216 -12.20 -24.04 -6.47
N GLU A 217 -13.37 -23.81 -7.09
CA GLU A 217 -13.51 -23.94 -8.56
C GLU A 217 -12.70 -22.88 -9.31
N THR A 218 -12.68 -21.64 -8.79
CA THR A 218 -11.96 -20.52 -9.42
C THR A 218 -10.45 -20.58 -9.17
N PHE A 219 -10.05 -21.04 -7.99
CA PHE A 219 -8.67 -21.14 -7.53
C PHE A 219 -8.41 -22.57 -7.00
N PRO A 220 -8.20 -23.56 -7.88
CA PRO A 220 -8.13 -24.96 -7.48
C PRO A 220 -6.84 -25.33 -6.73
N GLU A 221 -5.79 -24.52 -6.84
CA GLU A 221 -4.47 -24.84 -6.29
C GLU A 221 -4.07 -23.89 -5.18
N GLY A 222 -3.18 -24.38 -4.31
CA GLY A 222 -2.57 -23.61 -3.23
C GLY A 222 -3.26 -23.76 -1.87
N ARG A 223 -2.58 -23.24 -0.85
CA ARG A 223 -2.96 -23.38 0.56
C ARG A 223 -4.37 -22.86 0.87
N GLU A 224 -4.78 -21.79 0.22
CA GLU A 224 -6.12 -21.21 0.42
C GLU A 224 -7.22 -22.13 -0.10
N ALA A 225 -7.01 -22.80 -1.24
CA ALA A 225 -7.95 -23.78 -1.78
C ALA A 225 -8.09 -24.99 -0.85
N ASP A 226 -6.98 -25.47 -0.29
CA ASP A 226 -6.98 -26.56 0.69
C ASP A 226 -7.71 -26.16 1.98
N GLY A 227 -7.47 -24.94 2.47
CA GLY A 227 -8.21 -24.36 3.59
C GLY A 227 -9.71 -24.27 3.32
N ALA A 228 -10.10 -23.84 2.12
CA ALA A 228 -11.50 -23.77 1.71
C ALA A 228 -12.15 -25.15 1.64
N ARG A 229 -11.47 -26.18 1.09
CA ARG A 229 -11.96 -27.58 1.10
C ARG A 229 -12.16 -28.11 2.52
N ALA A 230 -11.22 -27.85 3.42
CA ALA A 230 -11.34 -28.24 4.81
C ALA A 230 -12.53 -27.54 5.49
N ALA A 231 -12.74 -26.24 5.24
CA ALA A 231 -13.88 -25.50 5.74
C ALA A 231 -15.22 -26.06 5.21
N ILE A 232 -15.29 -26.43 3.92
CA ILE A 232 -16.47 -27.08 3.33
C ILE A 232 -16.78 -28.41 4.02
N ALA A 233 -15.77 -29.24 4.29
CA ALA A 233 -15.95 -30.51 4.98
C ALA A 233 -16.48 -30.30 6.41
N ARG A 234 -15.90 -29.35 7.14
CA ARG A 234 -16.33 -29.00 8.50
C ARG A 234 -17.78 -28.52 8.55
N LEU A 235 -18.16 -27.54 7.72
CA LEU A 235 -19.53 -27.01 7.66
C LEU A 235 -20.58 -28.06 7.25
N LYS A 236 -20.19 -29.08 6.49
CA LYS A 236 -21.08 -30.19 6.14
C LYS A 236 -21.30 -31.12 7.33
N ALA A 237 -20.26 -31.40 8.12
CA ALA A 237 -20.37 -32.22 9.32
C ALA A 237 -21.28 -31.54 10.35
N GLU A 238 -21.07 -30.25 10.62
CA GLU A 238 -21.87 -29.45 11.57
C GLU A 238 -23.38 -29.37 11.22
N ARG A 239 -23.77 -29.67 9.97
CA ARG A 239 -25.18 -29.67 9.51
C ARG A 239 -25.83 -31.03 9.52
N ALA A 240 -25.04 -32.10 9.61
CA ALA A 240 -25.55 -33.46 9.66
C ALA A 240 -25.99 -33.85 11.08
N ASP A 241 -25.46 -33.15 12.08
CA ASP A 241 -25.83 -33.22 13.50
C ASP A 241 -27.08 -32.37 13.80
#